data_AF-A0A1H6K3R7-F1
#
_entry.id   AF-A0A1H6K3R7-F1
#
_cell.length_a   1.000
_cell.length_b   1.000
_cell.length_c   1.000
_cell.angle_alpha   90.00
_cell.angle_beta   90.00
_cell.angle_gamma   90.00
#
_symmetry.space_group_name_H-M   'P 1'
#
loop_
_entity.id
_entity.type
_entity.pdbx_description
1 polymer ?
#
loop_
_entity_poly.entity_id
_entity_poly.type
_entity_poly.pdbx_seq_one_letter_code
_entity_poly.pdbx_strand_id
1 'polypeptide(L)' 'MKGLGQVFKAVTSAMIGVGKREDLIKDFERTEKQGPWPYIIVGLIMTIGFIGAVIAVVKLVLS' A
#
# COMPACT_ATOMS: atom_id res chain seq x y z
N MET A 1 -16.63 -5.95 8.18
CA MET A 1 -15.93 -4.99 7.29
C MET A 1 -14.79 -4.24 8.01
N LYS A 2 -13.94 -4.90 8.83
CA LYS A 2 -12.94 -4.21 9.68
C LYS A 2 -11.46 -4.41 9.30
N GLY A 3 -11.14 -5.33 8.38
CA GLY A 3 -9.74 -5.64 8.00
C GLY A 3 -9.22 -4.88 6.78
N LEU A 4 -9.98 -4.86 5.68
CA LEU A 4 -9.54 -4.30 4.40
C LEU A 4 -9.33 -2.78 4.44
N GLY A 5 -10.19 -2.03 5.14
CA GLY A 5 -10.04 -0.58 5.28
C GLY A 5 -8.81 -0.17 6.10
N GLN A 6 -8.40 -0.99 7.07
CA GLN A 6 -7.20 -0.75 7.85
C GLN A 6 -5.93 -0.97 7.02
N VAL A 7 -5.92 -2.02 6.19
CA VAL A 7 -4.82 -2.30 5.26
C VAL A 7 -4.68 -1.18 4.23
N PHE A 8 -5.78 -0.70 3.66
CA PHE A 8 -5.75 0.42 2.72
C PHE A 8 -5.19 1.68 3.36
N LYS A 9 -5.66 2.03 4.57
CA LYS A 9 -5.17 3.19 5.32
C LYS A 9 -3.68 3.10 5.64
N ALA A 10 -3.21 1.93 6.09
CA ALA A 10 -1.79 1.71 6.39
C ALA A 10 -0.92 1.92 5.14
N VAL A 11 -1.32 1.33 4.02
CA VAL A 11 -0.60 1.40 2.75
C VAL A 11 -0.58 2.83 2.19
N THR A 12 -1.72 3.53 2.19
CA THR A 12 -1.77 4.94 1.77
C THR A 12 -0.95 5.84 2.70
N SER A 13 -0.98 5.60 4.02
CA SER A 13 -0.17 6.39 4.97
C SER A 13 1.33 6.16 4.79
N ALA A 14 1.75 4.94 4.46
CA ALA A 14 3.13 4.62 4.12
C ALA A 14 3.56 5.28 2.81
N MET A 15 2.69 5.31 1.79
CA MET A 15 2.96 6.01 0.52
C MET A 15 3.12 7.53 0.69
N ILE A 16 2.43 8.13 1.66
CA ILE A 16 2.55 9.57 1.98
C ILE A 16 3.72 9.83 2.96
N GLY A 17 4.30 8.78 3.57
CA GLY A 17 5.41 8.89 4.53
C GLY A 17 4.99 9.15 5.99
N VAL A 18 3.71 8.95 6.33
CA VAL A 18 3.11 9.18 7.66
C VAL A 18 2.91 7.88 8.45
N GLY A 19 3.73 6.86 8.19
CA GLY A 19 3.67 5.57 8.90
C GLY A 19 4.00 5.72 10.39
N LYS A 20 3.04 5.42 11.26
CA LYS A 20 3.26 5.41 12.72
C LYS A 20 4.10 4.19 13.10
N ARG A 21 5.08 4.36 14.01
CA ARG A 21 5.97 3.28 14.44
C ARG A 21 5.22 2.12 15.10
N GLU A 22 4.12 2.42 15.79
CA GLU A 22 3.27 1.43 16.44
C GLU A 22 2.55 0.52 15.44
N ASP A 23 2.21 1.06 14.26
CA ASP A 23 1.58 0.30 13.19
C ASP A 23 2.60 -0.61 12.49
N LEU A 24 3.85 -0.14 12.32
CA LEU A 24 4.97 -0.97 11.84
C LEU A 24 5.20 -2.19 12.74
N ILE A 25 5.28 -1.99 14.05
CA ILE A 25 5.53 -3.08 15.00
C ILE A 25 4.42 -4.14 14.91
N LYS A 26 3.15 -3.71 14.83
CA LYS A 26 2.01 -4.62 14.64
C LYS A 26 2.06 -5.36 13.31
N ASP A 27 2.50 -4.69 12.24
CA ASP A 27 2.65 -5.31 10.93
C ASP A 27 3.78 -6.36 10.91
N PHE A 28 4.87 -6.13 11.65
CA PHE A 28 5.93 -7.12 11.84
C PHE A 28 5.45 -8.34 12.64
N GLU A 29 4.80 -8.15 13.79
CA GLU A 29 4.23 -9.25 14.58
C GLU A 29 3.22 -10.09 13.78
N ARG A 30 2.44 -9.43 12.91
CA ARG A 30 1.45 -10.10 12.07
C ARG A 30 2.11 -10.87 10.93
N THR A 31 3.19 -10.31 10.37
CA THR A 31 4.04 -10.96 9.36
C THR A 31 4.72 -12.20 9.92
N GLU A 32 5.20 -12.17 11.16
CA GLU A 32 5.79 -13.33 11.82
C GLU A 32 4.80 -14.49 11.98
N LYS A 33 3.51 -14.18 12.22
CA LYS A 33 2.47 -15.19 12.45
C LYS A 33 1.79 -15.69 11.17
N GLN A 34 1.66 -14.84 10.15
CA GLN A 34 0.81 -15.11 8.97
C GLN A 34 1.59 -15.04 7.64
N GLY A 35 2.89 -14.71 7.70
CA GLY A 35 3.75 -14.53 6.54
C GLY A 35 3.58 -13.16 5.86
N PRO A 36 4.58 -12.72 5.07
CA PRO A 36 4.61 -11.38 4.47
C PRO A 36 3.73 -11.24 3.21
N TRP A 37 3.18 -12.34 2.71
CA TRP A 37 2.48 -12.41 1.42
C TRP A 37 1.37 -11.37 1.22
N PRO A 38 0.48 -11.09 2.20
CA PRO A 38 -0.56 -10.09 2.04
C PRO A 38 0.00 -8.68 1.77
N TYR A 39 1.10 -8.31 2.43
CA TYR A 39 1.74 -7.01 2.25
C TYR A 39 2.42 -6.89 0.87
N ILE A 40 3.07 -7.96 0.41
CA ILE A 40 3.71 -8.02 -0.91
C ILE A 40 2.66 -7.85 -2.02
N ILE A 41 1.56 -8.61 -1.96
CA ILE A 41 0.50 -8.56 -2.97
C ILE A 41 -0.10 -7.15 -3.05
N VAL A 42 -0.40 -6.55 -1.91
CA VAL A 42 -0.96 -5.20 -1.86
C VAL A 42 0.04 -4.17 -2.38
N GLY A 43 1.33 -4.29 -2.04
CA GLY A 43 2.38 -3.43 -2.57
C GLY A 43 2.51 -3.51 -4.09
N LEU A 44 2.42 -4.71 -4.67
CA LEU A 44 2.45 -4.91 -6.12
C LEU A 44 1.25 -4.27 -6.82
N ILE A 45 0.04 -4.46 -6.29
CA ILE A 45 -1.18 -3.85 -6.84
C ILE A 45 -1.05 -2.32 -6.84
N MET A 46 -0.55 -1.73 -5.74
CA MET A 46 -0.38 -0.28 -5.65
C MET A 46 0.68 0.25 -6.61
N THR A 47 1.76 -0.50 -6.82
CA THR A 47 2.80 -0.15 -7.79
C THR A 47 2.25 -0.11 -9.21
N ILE A 48 1.48 -1.13 -9.60
CA ILE A 48 0.83 -1.18 -10.92
C ILE A 48 -0.15 -0.01 -11.08
N GLY A 49 -0.96 0.26 -10.05
CA GLY A 49 -1.89 1.39 -10.04
C GLY A 49 -1.19 2.74 -10.20
N PHE A 50 -0.06 2.94 -9.51
CA PHE A 50 0.75 4.15 -9.61
C PHE A 50 1.32 4.34 -11.03
N ILE A 51 1.90 3.29 -11.62
CA ILE A 51 2.41 3.34 -13.00
C ILE A 51 1.28 3.68 -13.98
N GLY A 52 0.11 3.05 -13.82
CA GLY A 52 -1.07 3.34 -14.64
C GLY A 52 -1.51 4.80 -14.53
N ALA A 53 -1.50 5.36 -13.31
CA ALA A 53 -1.82 6.76 -13.08
C ALA A 53 -0.82 7.71 -13.76
N VAL A 54 0.49 7.43 -13.67
CA VAL A 54 1.52 8.22 -14.36
C VAL A 54 1.30 8.19 -15.87
N ILE A 55 1.06 7.01 -16.46
CA ILE A 55 0.77 6.87 -17.88
C ILE A 55 -0.48 7.68 -18.28
N ALA A 56 -1.53 7.62 -17.47
CA ALA A 56 -2.77 8.36 -17.73
C ALA A 56 -2.54 9.88 -17.72
N VAL A 57 -1.79 10.40 -16.75
CA VAL A 57 -1.43 11.82 -16.67
C VAL A 57 -0.60 12.24 -17.88
N VAL A 58 0.43 11.46 -18.23
CA VAL A 58 1.28 11.75 -19.40
C VAL A 58 0.45 11.79 -20.68
N LYS A 59 -0.45 10.81 -20.88
CA LYS A 59 -1.34 10.80 -22.05
C LYS A 59 -2.29 11.98 -22.08
N LEU A 60 -2.86 12.36 -20.93
CA LEU A 60 -3.76 13.51 -20.82
C LEU A 60 -3.04 14.82 -21.19
N VAL A 61 -1.79 14.99 -20.75
CA VAL A 61 -0.99 16.19 -21.02
C VAL A 61 -0.51 16.26 -22.49
N LEU A 62 -0.25 15.09 -23.11
CA LEU A 62 0.19 15.01 -24.50
C LEU A 62 -0.95 14.96 -25.53
N SER A 63 -2.21 14.90 -25.09
CA SER A 63 -3.40 14.99 -25.96
C SER A 63 -3.81 16.43 -26.16
#